data_AF-A0A933SK13-F1
#
_entry.id   AF-A0A933SK13-F1
#
_cell.length_a   1.000
_cell.length_b   1.000
_cell.length_c   1.000
_cell.angle_alpha   90.00
_cell.angle_beta   90.00
_cell.angle_gamma   90.00
#
_symmetry.space_group_name_H-M   'P 1'
#
loop_
_entity.id
_entity.type
_entity.pdbx_description
1 polymer ?
#
loop_
_entity_poly.entity_id
_entity_poly.type
_entity_poly.pdbx_seq_one_letter_code
_entity_poly.pdbx_strand_id
1 'polypeptide(L)' 'MKRIIIAGGGTGGHLYPGIAVAREMQKRYKDIEILFVGTEN' A
#
# COMPACT_ATOMS: atom_id res chain seq x y z
N MET A 1 -15.91 6.38 1.38
CA MET A 1 -14.92 5.38 0.95
C MET A 1 -13.79 6.01 0.16
N LYS A 2 -12.57 5.98 0.70
CA LYS A 2 -11.34 6.38 -0.02
C LYS A 2 -10.68 5.14 -0.61
N ARG A 3 -10.09 5.27 -1.80
CA ARG A 3 -9.38 4.17 -2.49
C ARG A 3 -7.96 4.61 -2.79
N ILE A 4 -6.98 3.78 -2.44
CA ILE A 4 -5.56 4.03 -2.72
C ILE A 4 -4.97 2.83 -3.43
N ILE A 5 -4.20 3.10 -4.48
CA ILE A 5 -3.32 2.13 -5.13
C ILE A 5 -1.88 2.47 -4.77
N ILE A 6 -1.11 1.47 -4.33
CA ILE A 6 0.32 1.58 -4.05
C ILE A 6 1.05 0.72 -5.08
N ALA A 7 1.85 1.35 -5.94
CA ALA A 7 2.65 0.67 -6.95
C ALA A 7 4.12 0.57 -6.50
N GLY A 8 4.73 -0.60 -6.65
CA GLY A 8 6.13 -0.84 -6.32
C GLY A 8 6.70 -2.07 -7.03
N GLY A 9 7.99 -2.35 -6.85
CA GLY A 9 8.60 -3.61 -7.32
C GLY A 9 8.15 -4.82 -6.49
N GLY A 10 8.41 -6.02 -6.99
CA GLY A 10 8.01 -7.27 -6.31
C GLY A 10 8.82 -7.62 -5.06
N THR A 11 9.98 -7.00 -4.83
CA THR A 11 10.88 -7.36 -3.72
C THR A 11 10.45 -6.73 -2.39
N GLY A 12 10.96 -7.28 -1.28
CA GLY A 12 10.71 -6.73 0.06
C GLY A 12 11.06 -5.24 0.20
N GLY A 13 12.08 -4.76 -0.51
CA GLY A 13 12.49 -3.35 -0.49
C GLY A 13 11.42 -2.36 -0.96
N HIS A 14 10.47 -2.80 -1.78
CA HIS A 14 9.32 -1.99 -2.21
C HIS A 14 8.06 -2.30 -1.42
N LEU A 15 7.86 -3.57 -1.06
CA LEU A 15 6.70 -4.03 -0.30
C LEU A 15 6.64 -3.40 1.10
N TYR A 16 7.74 -3.44 1.86
CA TYR A 16 7.71 -2.95 3.26
C TYR A 16 7.46 -1.44 3.38
N PRO A 17 8.08 -0.56 2.55
CA PRO A 17 7.72 0.85 2.53
C PRO A 17 6.25 1.07 2.13
N GLY A 18 5.75 0.34 1.13
CA GLY A 18 4.34 0.40 0.73
C GLY A 18 3.38 0.04 1.87
N ILE A 19 3.68 -1.02 2.62
CA ILE A 19 2.91 -1.42 3.81
C ILE A 19 2.96 -0.36 4.91
N ALA A 20 4.12 0.28 5.13
CA ALA A 20 4.25 1.34 6.13
C ALA A 20 3.34 2.53 5.81
N VAL A 21 3.30 2.96 4.54
CA VAL A 21 2.39 4.01 4.06
C VAL A 21 0.92 3.59 4.19
N ALA A 22 0.58 2.35 3.78
CA ALA A 22 -0.77 1.83 3.88
C ALA A 22 -1.32 1.87 5.31
N ARG A 23 -0.51 1.43 6.30
CA ARG A 23 -0.89 1.43 7.72
C ARG A 23 -1.17 2.82 8.26
N GLU A 24 -0.38 3.81 7.85
CA GLU A 24 -0.61 5.19 8.26
C GLU A 24 -1.91 5.74 7.67
N MET A 25 -2.23 5.40 6.41
CA MET A 25 -3.49 5.81 5.79
C MET A 25 -4.71 5.17 6.47
N GLN A 26 -4.61 3.91 6.91
CA GLN A 26 -5.66 3.25 7.70
C GLN A 26 -5.91 3.94 9.05
N LYS A 27 -4.88 4.51 9.69
CA LYS A 27 -5.07 5.29 10.94
C LYS A 27 -5.79 6.62 10.70
N ARG A 28 -5.52 7.28 9.57
CA ARG A 28 -6.08 8.60 9.24
C ARG A 28 -7.51 8.52 8.72
N TYR A 29 -7.88 7.42 8.08
CA TYR A 29 -9.17 7.27 7.42
C TYR A 29 -9.87 5.98 7.85
N LYS A 30 -11.03 6.12 8.49
CA LYS A 30 -11.84 5.00 8.99
C LYS A 30 -12.44 4.11 7.89
N ASP A 31 -12.54 4.61 6.66
CA ASP A 31 -13.19 3.94 5.53
C ASP A 31 -12.31 4.09 4.28
N ILE A 32 -11.29 3.22 4.20
CA ILE A 32 -10.29 3.20 3.15
C ILE A 32 -10.02 1.78 2.63
N GLU A 33 -9.96 1.65 1.31
CA GLU A 33 -9.59 0.43 0.60
C GLU A 33 -8.21 0.64 -0.04
N ILE A 34 -7.33 -0.37 0.10
CA ILE A 34 -5.93 -0.29 -0.32
C ILE A 34 -5.61 -1.48 -1.21
N LEU A 35 -5.09 -1.19 -2.41
CA LEU A 35 -4.59 -2.18 -3.36
C LEU A 35 -3.09 -1.97 -3.56
N PHE A 36 -2.28 -3.00 -3.36
CA PHE A 36 -0.86 -2.98 -3.73
C PHE A 36 -0.68 -3.68 -5.08
N VAL A 37 0.04 -3.05 -6.01
CA VAL A 37 0.38 -3.60 -7.32
C VAL A 37 1.90 -3.69 -7.42
N GLY A 38 2.37 -4.93 -7.57
CA GLY A 38 3.78 -5.26 -7.71
C GLY A 38 4.11 -5.82 -9.09
N THR A 39 5.40 -5.95 -9.37
CA THR A 39 5.90 -6.80 -10.47
C THR A 39 6.21 -8.20 -9.93
N GLU A 40 6.19 -9.23 -10.79
CA GLU A 40 6.85 -10.49 -10.45
C GLU A 40 8.36 -10.27 -10.35
N ASN A 41 9.02 -11.04 -9.48
CA ASN A 41 10.49 -11.05 -9.34
C ASN A 41 11.07 -12.27 -10.06
#